data_AF-A0A540WXY2-F1
#
_entry.id   AF-A0A540WXY2-F1
#
_cell.length_a   1.000
_cell.length_b   1.000
_cell.length_c   1.000
_cell.angle_alpha   90.00
_cell.angle_beta   90.00
_cell.angle_gamma   90.00
#
_symmetry.space_group_name_H-M   'P 1'
#
loop_
_entity.id
_entity.type
_entity.pdbx_description
1 polymer ?
#
loop_
_entity_poly.entity_id
_entity_poly.type
_entity_poly.pdbx_seq_one_letter_code
_entity_poly.pdbx_strand_id
1 'polypeptide(L)'
;MKNPLAWLVGMAALVLTVGCGPMEPDETLDTPSEDSAQTREVSAAATKTCREKCSDNLSSCNGRCGGNLGCLAGCSAVYSICISGC
;
A
#
# COMPACT_ATOMS: atom_id res chain seq x y z
N MET A 1 31.95 26.61 0.39
CA MET A 1 30.61 26.49 -0.19
C MET A 1 29.71 25.95 0.91
N LYS A 2 28.60 26.65 1.20
CA LYS A 2 27.75 26.45 2.38
C LYS A 2 26.67 25.41 2.07
N ASN A 3 26.54 24.37 2.90
CA ASN A 3 25.55 23.31 2.76
C ASN A 3 24.19 23.79 3.28
N PRO A 4 23.08 23.72 2.51
CA PRO A 4 21.78 24.26 2.91
C PRO A 4 20.84 23.29 3.66
N LEU A 5 21.28 22.09 4.04
CA LEU A 5 20.37 21.03 4.52
C LEU A 5 20.18 20.93 6.05
N ALA A 6 20.67 21.90 6.82
CA ALA A 6 20.67 21.83 8.30
C ALA A 6 19.35 22.26 8.99
N TRP A 7 18.26 22.52 8.26
CA TRP A 7 17.10 23.25 8.82
C TRP A 7 15.83 22.44 9.11
N LEU A 8 15.83 21.11 8.96
CA LEU A 8 14.61 20.29 9.12
C LEU A 8 14.61 19.33 10.32
N VAL A 9 15.48 19.54 11.31
CA VAL A 9 15.48 18.79 12.57
C VAL A 9 15.04 19.71 13.69
N GLY A 10 13.75 20.00 13.80
CA GLY A 10 13.31 21.00 14.79
C GLY A 10 11.85 21.00 15.24
N MET A 11 10.96 20.12 14.75
CA MET A 11 9.54 20.19 15.11
C MET A 11 8.90 18.79 15.22
N ALA A 12 9.33 17.97 16.17
CA ALA A 12 8.67 16.70 16.47
C ALA A 12 8.73 16.31 17.96
N ALA A 13 8.89 17.29 18.85
CA ALA A 13 8.95 17.05 20.29
C ALA A 13 8.05 18.06 21.01
N LEU A 14 6.74 17.83 20.96
CA LEU A 14 5.74 18.40 21.87
C LEU A 14 4.39 17.77 21.48
N VAL A 15 4.00 16.69 22.15
CA VAL A 15 2.69 16.44 22.80
C VAL A 15 2.75 15.02 23.38
N LEU A 16 3.36 14.89 24.55
CA LEU A 16 3.16 13.79 25.49
C LEU A 16 2.67 14.44 26.77
N THR A 17 1.37 14.45 27.04
CA THR A 17 0.75 14.44 28.39
C THR A 17 -0.77 14.56 28.29
N VAL A 18 -1.48 13.43 28.26
CA VAL A 18 -2.73 13.30 29.02
C VAL A 18 -2.73 11.89 29.59
N GLY A 19 -2.52 11.78 30.90
CA GLY A 19 -2.49 10.50 31.60
C GLY A 19 -3.87 9.86 31.64
N CYS A 20 -3.90 8.54 31.55
CA CYS A 20 -5.02 7.73 32.02
C CYS A 20 -4.48 6.84 33.14
N GLY A 21 -4.84 7.20 34.38
CA GLY A 21 -4.81 6.27 35.50
C GLY A 21 -5.93 5.22 35.37
N PRO A 22 -5.95 4.21 36.24
CA PRO A 22 -6.92 3.12 36.18
C PRO A 22 -8.24 3.56 36.85
N MET A 23 -9.36 3.45 36.14
CA MET A 23 -10.71 3.52 36.71
C MET A 23 -11.62 2.57 35.91
N GLU A 24 -11.99 1.44 36.52
CA GLU A 24 -13.06 0.52 36.08
C GLU A 24 -14.46 1.13 36.36
N PRO A 25 -15.58 0.43 36.10
CA PRO A 25 -16.11 -0.14 34.86
C PRO A 25 -17.50 0.48 34.53
N ASP A 26 -18.17 -0.07 33.51
CA ASP A 26 -19.63 -0.03 33.27
C ASP A 26 -20.18 0.92 32.18
N GLU A 27 -21.24 0.41 31.57
CA GLU A 27 -22.09 0.90 30.49
C GLU A 27 -21.58 0.88 29.04
N THR A 28 -21.92 -0.25 28.40
CA THR A 28 -22.72 -0.28 27.16
C THR A 28 -22.26 0.63 26.02
N LEU A 29 -21.48 0.08 25.09
CA LEU A 29 -21.81 0.24 23.68
C LEU A 29 -21.14 -0.88 22.88
N ASP A 30 -21.99 -1.78 22.41
CA ASP A 30 -21.75 -2.73 21.33
C ASP A 30 -20.88 -2.05 20.25
N THR A 31 -19.57 -2.31 20.30
CA THR A 31 -18.66 -1.83 19.26
C THR A 31 -18.77 -2.88 18.16
N PRO A 32 -19.37 -2.55 17.00
CA PRO A 32 -19.53 -3.54 15.96
C PRO A 32 -18.15 -4.09 15.59
N SER A 33 -18.04 -5.41 15.59
CA SER A 33 -16.89 -6.17 15.12
C SER A 33 -16.69 -6.07 13.59
N GLU A 34 -17.00 -4.91 12.99
CA GLU A 34 -17.00 -4.65 11.54
C GLU A 34 -15.62 -4.26 10.98
N ASP A 35 -14.61 -4.05 11.83
CA ASP A 35 -13.26 -3.60 11.40
C ASP A 35 -12.46 -4.68 10.64
N SER A 36 -12.82 -5.95 10.82
CA SER A 36 -12.18 -7.07 10.10
C SER A 36 -12.71 -7.27 8.68
N ALA A 37 -13.94 -6.82 8.38
CA ALA A 37 -14.53 -6.92 7.05
C ALA A 37 -14.05 -5.77 6.15
N GLN A 38 -14.07 -4.52 6.65
CA GLN A 38 -13.60 -3.36 5.89
C GLN A 38 -12.12 -3.48 5.51
N THR A 39 -11.26 -3.92 6.44
CA THR A 39 -9.82 -4.11 6.13
C THR A 39 -9.61 -5.20 5.07
N ARG A 40 -10.42 -6.28 5.09
CA ARG A 40 -10.36 -7.35 4.08
C ARG A 40 -10.91 -6.92 2.72
N GLU A 41 -11.98 -6.13 2.69
CA GLU A 41 -12.55 -5.59 1.47
C GLU A 41 -11.63 -4.55 0.81
N VAL A 42 -11.01 -3.68 1.59
CA VAL A 42 -9.99 -2.73 1.10
C VAL A 42 -8.77 -3.48 0.58
N SER A 43 -8.33 -4.53 1.28
CA SER A 43 -7.21 -5.36 0.82
C SER A 43 -7.55 -6.14 -0.45
N ALA A 44 -8.76 -6.69 -0.58
CA ALA A 44 -9.20 -7.38 -1.78
C ALA A 44 -9.34 -6.43 -2.98
N ALA A 45 -9.87 -5.23 -2.77
CA ALA A 45 -9.96 -4.18 -3.78
C ALA A 45 -8.56 -3.69 -4.23
N ALA A 46 -7.61 -3.59 -3.29
CA ALA A 46 -6.22 -3.24 -3.58
C ALA A 46 -5.53 -4.33 -4.42
N THR A 47 -5.66 -5.60 -4.05
CA THR A 47 -5.11 -6.73 -4.82
C THR A 47 -5.74 -6.84 -6.21
N LYS A 48 -7.05 -6.59 -6.35
CA LYS A 48 -7.73 -6.53 -7.65
C LYS A 48 -7.14 -5.41 -8.51
N THR A 49 -7.04 -4.20 -7.96
CA THR A 49 -6.47 -3.04 -8.64
C THR A 49 -5.01 -3.28 -9.05
N CYS A 50 -4.23 -3.94 -8.21
CA CYS A 50 -2.85 -4.30 -8.51
C CYS A 50 -2.77 -5.27 -9.69
N ARG A 51 -3.56 -6.35 -9.71
CA ARG A 51 -3.61 -7.29 -10.84
C ARG A 51 -4.06 -6.61 -12.14
N GLU A 52 -5.04 -5.71 -12.08
CA GLU A 52 -5.50 -4.93 -13.24
C GLU A 52 -4.36 -4.07 -13.80
N LYS A 53 -3.62 -3.35 -12.95
CA LYS A 53 -2.44 -2.57 -13.37
C LYS A 53 -1.32 -3.44 -13.94
N CYS A 54 -1.07 -4.61 -13.36
CA CYS A 54 -0.07 -5.54 -13.91
C CYS A 54 -0.49 -6.05 -15.30
N SER A 55 -1.77 -6.36 -15.48
CA SER A 55 -2.31 -6.81 -16.77
C SER A 55 -2.26 -5.73 -17.84
N ASP A 56 -2.57 -4.48 -17.48
CA ASP A 56 -2.48 -3.33 -18.39
C ASP A 56 -1.02 -3.12 -18.86
N ASN A 57 -0.06 -3.19 -17.93
CA ASN A 57 1.36 -3.13 -18.26
C ASN A 57 1.81 -4.26 -19.17
N LEU A 58 1.36 -5.50 -18.92
CA LEU A 58 1.65 -6.64 -19.80
C LEU A 58 1.11 -6.40 -21.22
N SER A 59 -0.14 -5.92 -21.34
CA SER A 59 -0.76 -5.63 -22.62
C SER A 59 0.01 -4.55 -23.40
N SER A 60 0.35 -3.45 -22.72
CA SER A 60 1.14 -2.35 -23.29
C SER A 60 2.54 -2.81 -23.71
N CYS A 61 3.20 -3.63 -22.88
CA CYS A 61 4.50 -4.22 -23.17
C CYS A 61 4.44 -5.14 -24.40
N ASN A 62 3.46 -6.05 -24.44
CA ASN A 62 3.24 -6.94 -25.58
C ASN A 62 2.96 -6.15 -26.88
N GLY A 63 2.15 -5.10 -26.80
CA GLY A 63 1.88 -4.20 -27.94
C GLY A 63 3.13 -3.53 -28.49
N ARG A 64 4.07 -3.15 -27.60
CA ARG A 64 5.38 -2.59 -27.99
C ARG A 64 6.35 -3.63 -28.55
N CYS A 65 6.24 -4.89 -28.13
CA CYS A 65 7.14 -5.95 -28.58
C CYS A 65 6.92 -6.38 -30.04
N GLY A 66 5.76 -6.09 -30.64
CA GLY A 66 5.51 -6.37 -32.06
C GLY A 66 5.73 -7.83 -32.47
N GLY A 67 5.50 -8.79 -31.56
CA GLY A 67 5.71 -10.22 -31.82
C GLY A 67 7.13 -10.74 -31.56
N ASN A 68 8.07 -9.91 -31.08
CA ASN A 68 9.40 -10.38 -30.70
C ASN A 68 9.33 -11.31 -29.47
N LEU A 69 9.64 -12.59 -29.65
CA LEU A 69 9.52 -13.61 -28.60
C LEU A 69 10.37 -13.32 -27.35
N GLY A 70 11.57 -12.76 -27.51
CA GLY A 70 12.42 -12.39 -26.38
C GLY A 70 11.84 -11.23 -25.55
N CYS A 71 11.29 -10.24 -26.25
CA CYS A 71 10.58 -9.12 -25.63
C CYS A 71 9.30 -9.58 -24.91
N LEU A 72 8.49 -10.43 -25.56
CA LEU A 72 7.27 -11.00 -24.96
C LEU A 72 7.57 -11.85 -23.72
N ALA A 73 8.66 -12.63 -23.75
CA ALA A 73 9.13 -13.38 -22.59
C ALA A 73 9.54 -12.44 -21.44
N GLY A 74 10.24 -11.34 -21.75
CA GLY A 74 10.56 -10.28 -20.79
C GLY A 74 9.31 -9.64 -20.17
N CYS A 75 8.32 -9.26 -20.98
CA CYS A 75 7.04 -8.72 -20.51
C CYS A 75 6.32 -9.70 -19.57
N SER A 76 6.32 -11.00 -19.92
CA SER A 76 5.70 -12.06 -19.12
C SER A 76 6.41 -12.28 -17.78
N ALA A 77 7.75 -12.17 -17.75
CA ALA A 77 8.53 -12.25 -16.52
C ALA A 77 8.22 -11.06 -15.59
N VAL A 78 8.18 -9.84 -16.14
CA VAL A 78 7.82 -8.63 -15.38
C VAL A 78 6.39 -8.72 -14.84
N TYR A 79 5.44 -9.20 -15.64
CA TYR A 79 4.06 -9.45 -15.21
C TYR A 79 3.98 -10.45 -14.04
N SER A 80 4.74 -11.54 -14.12
CA SER A 80 4.76 -12.56 -13.06
C SER A 80 5.25 -11.97 -11.74
N ILE A 81 6.34 -11.18 -11.78
CA ILE A 81 6.87 -10.47 -10.61
C ILE A 81 5.84 -9.47 -10.07
N CYS A 82 5.17 -8.73 -10.97
CA CYS A 82 4.16 -7.74 -10.61
C CYS A 82 2.98 -8.39 -9.86
N ILE A 83 2.42 -9.50 -10.37
CA ILE A 83 1.31 -10.20 -9.71
C ILE A 83 1.74 -10.86 -8.39
N SER A 84 2.98 -11.32 -8.27
CA SER A 84 3.49 -11.85 -7.00
C SER A 84 3.55 -10.80 -5.88
N GLY A 85 3.54 -9.50 -6.21
CA GLY A 85 3.57 -8.40 -5.25
C GLY A 85 2.22 -7.79 -4.87
N CYS A 86 1.08 -8.34 -5.34
CA CYS A 86 -0.26 -7.73 -5.24
C CYS A 86 -1.12 -8.07 -4.00
#